data_AF-F2RCF6-F1
#
_entry.id   AF-F2RCF6-F1
#
_cell.length_a   1.000
_cell.length_b   1.000
_cell.length_c   1.000
_cell.angle_alpha   90.00
_cell.angle_beta   90.00
_cell.angle_gamma   90.00
#
_symmetry.space_group_name_H-M   'P 1'
#
loop_
_entity.id
_entity.type
_entity.pdbx_description
1 polymer ?
#
loop_
_entity_poly.entity_id
_entity_poly.type
_entity_poly.pdbx_seq_one_letter_code
_entity_poly.pdbx_strand_id
1 'polypeptide(L)'
;MNLQQRAGNYVNASWSMVRLRDLIYDMLGLLFRELSAHGGMAGDDDAGRAFAAVYKPAVKTVFEAAGLAHQVMANGAGALLKATEDFLKQESAIAASLLGQSVAPDIGAQPSRPDCDPRAGHNVEELPEVVGETSWNDQYLLGSRFHGQRDKLRKTANAWRSAAGILDDAYWDSEGAWRTATAQQLGETATAVQTFFNVFVGKTPPPSEVGETRP
;
A
#
# COMPACT_ATOMS: atom_id res chain seq x y z
N MET A 1 -33.04 -10.92 -5.38
CA MET A 1 -31.60 -10.63 -5.56
C MET A 1 -30.82 -11.86 -5.13
N ASN A 2 -29.86 -12.35 -5.93
CA ASN A 2 -29.20 -13.65 -5.70
C ASN A 2 -28.06 -13.53 -4.68
N LEU A 3 -28.11 -14.34 -3.62
CA LEU A 3 -27.13 -14.39 -2.53
C LEU A 3 -25.76 -14.91 -2.96
N GLN A 4 -25.70 -15.84 -3.94
CA GLN A 4 -24.43 -16.27 -4.55
C GLN A 4 -23.68 -15.10 -5.19
N GLN A 5 -24.41 -14.13 -5.75
CA GLN A 5 -23.82 -12.98 -6.40
C GLN A 5 -23.20 -12.00 -5.38
N ARG A 6 -23.81 -11.85 -4.20
CA ARG A 6 -23.24 -11.04 -3.09
C ARG A 6 -21.99 -11.69 -2.50
N ALA A 7 -22.01 -13.01 -2.28
CA ALA A 7 -20.84 -13.76 -1.83
C ALA A 7 -19.70 -13.67 -2.84
N GLY A 8 -20.00 -13.81 -4.14
CA GLY A 8 -19.02 -13.63 -5.21
C GLY A 8 -18.36 -12.24 -5.22
N ASN A 9 -19.13 -11.17 -5.01
CA ASN A 9 -18.60 -9.81 -4.97
C ASN A 9 -17.61 -9.60 -3.80
N TYR A 10 -17.90 -10.13 -2.61
CA TYR A 10 -16.99 -10.02 -1.47
C TYR A 10 -15.72 -10.85 -1.63
N VAL A 11 -15.82 -12.05 -2.19
CA VAL A 11 -14.65 -12.88 -2.52
C VAL A 11 -13.77 -12.14 -3.53
N ASN A 12 -14.33 -11.64 -4.63
CA ASN A 12 -13.56 -10.92 -5.66
C ASN A 12 -12.92 -9.64 -5.12
N ALA A 13 -13.62 -8.88 -4.29
CA ALA A 13 -13.06 -7.69 -3.65
C ALA A 13 -11.94 -8.05 -2.67
N SER A 14 -12.07 -9.14 -1.90
CA SER A 14 -11.01 -9.62 -1.02
C SER A 14 -9.76 -10.02 -1.80
N TRP A 15 -9.90 -10.78 -2.88
CA TRP A 15 -8.78 -11.13 -3.76
C TRP A 15 -8.09 -9.90 -4.35
N SER A 16 -8.87 -8.88 -4.72
CA SER A 16 -8.32 -7.63 -5.25
C SER A 16 -7.52 -6.88 -4.18
N MET A 17 -8.03 -6.82 -2.94
CA MET A 17 -7.33 -6.21 -1.79
C MET A 17 -6.02 -6.93 -1.47
N VAL A 18 -5.99 -8.27 -1.56
CA VAL A 18 -4.76 -9.06 -1.38
C VAL A 18 -3.72 -8.75 -2.46
N ARG A 19 -4.14 -8.62 -3.72
CA ARG A 19 -3.25 -8.24 -4.82
C ARG A 19 -2.68 -6.83 -4.63
N LEU A 20 -3.51 -5.88 -4.20
CA LEU A 20 -3.08 -4.51 -3.93
C LEU A 20 -2.11 -4.44 -2.75
N ARG A 21 -2.36 -5.22 -1.69
CA ARG A 21 -1.42 -5.38 -0.58
C ARG A 21 -0.05 -5.82 -1.09
N ASP A 22 -0.01 -6.89 -1.89
CA ASP A 22 1.24 -7.45 -2.40
C ASP A 22 1.95 -6.48 -3.36
N LEU A 23 1.19 -5.75 -4.20
CA LEU A 23 1.72 -4.70 -5.07
C LEU A 23 2.41 -3.58 -4.27
N ILE A 24 1.79 -3.07 -3.21
CA ILE A 24 2.39 -2.05 -2.34
C ILE A 24 3.64 -2.59 -1.65
N TYR A 25 3.58 -3.83 -1.16
CA TYR A 25 4.71 -4.47 -0.50
C TYR A 25 5.94 -4.61 -1.40
N ASP A 26 5.72 -5.12 -2.62
CA ASP A 26 6.77 -5.32 -3.62
C ASP A 26 7.34 -3.98 -4.11
N MET A 27 6.47 -2.99 -4.33
CA MET A 27 6.88 -1.62 -4.67
C MET A 27 7.81 -1.03 -3.60
N LEU A 28 7.44 -1.14 -2.31
CA LEU A 28 8.29 -0.66 -1.22
C LEU A 28 9.64 -1.40 -1.17
N GLY A 29 9.65 -2.70 -1.45
CA GLY A 29 10.89 -3.48 -1.48
C GLY A 29 11.81 -3.07 -2.62
N LEU A 30 11.25 -2.81 -3.81
CA LEU A 30 12.00 -2.30 -4.96
C LEU A 30 12.51 -0.88 -4.70
N LEU A 31 11.66 0.01 -4.18
CA LEU A 31 12.05 1.36 -3.82
C LEU A 31 13.17 1.35 -2.78
N PHE A 32 13.05 0.55 -1.72
CA PHE A 32 14.08 0.40 -0.70
C PHE A 32 15.43 -0.01 -1.29
N ARG A 33 15.44 -1.01 -2.16
CA ARG A 33 16.67 -1.48 -2.84
C ARG A 33 17.29 -0.38 -3.70
N GLU A 34 16.48 0.34 -4.46
CA GLU A 34 16.95 1.41 -5.33
C GLU A 34 17.51 2.58 -4.51
N LEU A 35 16.81 3.00 -3.45
CA LEU A 35 17.30 4.04 -2.53
C LEU A 35 18.60 3.60 -1.83
N SER A 36 18.70 2.33 -1.45
CA SER A 36 19.91 1.75 -0.85
C SER A 36 21.12 1.78 -1.78
N ALA A 37 20.91 1.64 -3.09
CA ALA A 37 21.98 1.71 -4.08
C ALA A 37 22.51 3.14 -4.28
N HIS A 38 21.75 4.17 -3.90
CA HIS A 38 22.08 5.58 -4.15
C HIS A 38 22.42 6.39 -2.89
N GLY A 39 22.90 5.72 -1.83
CA GLY A 39 23.48 6.39 -0.66
C GLY A 39 24.58 7.39 -1.03
N GLY A 40 24.73 8.43 -0.21
CA GLY A 40 25.70 9.49 -0.39
C GLY A 40 25.48 10.33 -1.65
N MET A 41 24.22 10.58 -2.01
CA MET A 41 23.86 11.33 -3.21
C MET A 41 23.97 12.86 -3.04
N ALA A 42 23.79 13.35 -1.82
CA ALA A 42 23.89 14.76 -1.48
C ALA A 42 25.33 15.10 -1.07
N GLY A 43 25.75 16.34 -1.35
CA GLY A 43 27.05 16.83 -0.91
C GLY A 43 27.15 16.98 0.60
N ASP A 44 28.37 17.08 1.12
CA ASP A 44 28.64 17.39 2.54
C ASP A 44 28.74 18.90 2.80
N ASP A 45 28.24 19.72 1.89
CA ASP A 45 28.06 21.15 2.07
C ASP A 45 26.72 21.46 2.77
N ASP A 46 26.50 22.75 3.05
CA ASP A 46 25.29 23.19 3.74
C ASP A 46 24.02 22.90 2.93
N ALA A 47 24.13 22.91 1.60
CA ALA A 47 23.02 22.59 0.71
C ALA A 47 22.65 21.11 0.80
N GLY A 48 23.63 20.20 0.75
CA GLY A 48 23.39 18.77 0.87
C GLY A 48 22.88 18.35 2.25
N ARG A 49 23.36 18.98 3.33
CA ARG A 49 22.80 18.81 4.68
C ARG A 49 21.36 19.30 4.79
N ALA A 50 21.07 20.49 4.25
CA ALA A 50 19.71 21.03 4.25
C ALA A 50 18.74 20.14 3.47
N PHE A 51 19.17 19.61 2.31
CA PHE A 51 18.41 18.63 1.55
C PHE A 51 18.14 17.36 2.38
N ALA A 52 19.17 16.78 2.99
CA ALA A 52 19.03 15.56 3.78
C ALA A 52 18.08 15.73 4.98
N ALA A 53 18.09 16.91 5.61
CA ALA A 53 17.21 17.23 6.74
C ALA A 53 15.71 17.18 6.39
N VAL A 54 15.35 17.50 5.14
CA VAL A 54 13.96 17.42 4.65
C VAL A 54 13.67 16.07 4.01
N TYR A 55 14.64 15.52 3.27
CA TYR A 55 14.46 14.27 2.53
C TYR A 55 14.25 13.06 3.45
N LYS A 56 15.09 12.88 4.48
CA LYS A 56 14.97 11.74 5.40
C LYS A 56 13.59 11.60 6.06
N PRO A 57 13.02 12.64 6.70
CA PRO A 57 11.69 12.53 7.29
C PRO A 57 10.61 12.29 6.23
N ALA A 58 10.73 12.87 5.03
CA ALA A 58 9.80 12.61 3.94
C ALA A 58 9.81 11.14 3.49
N VAL A 59 11.00 10.53 3.33
CA VAL A 59 11.11 9.10 3.01
C VAL A 59 10.44 8.26 4.10
N LYS A 60 10.74 8.56 5.37
CA LYS A 60 10.12 7.87 6.51
C LYS A 60 8.59 7.93 6.46
N THR A 61 8.03 9.12 6.26
CA THR A 61 6.57 9.31 6.14
C THR A 61 5.97 8.46 5.03
N VAL A 62 6.61 8.37 3.86
CA VAL A 62 6.08 7.55 2.76
C VAL A 62 6.13 6.06 3.09
N PHE A 63 7.24 5.56 3.65
CA PHE A 63 7.35 4.16 4.05
C PHE A 63 6.34 3.77 5.14
N GLU A 64 6.13 4.64 6.13
CA GLU A 64 5.12 4.44 7.19
C GLU A 64 3.69 4.44 6.62
N ALA A 65 3.36 5.43 5.78
CA ALA A 65 2.02 5.55 5.18
C ALA A 65 1.70 4.36 4.26
N ALA A 66 2.67 3.96 3.42
CA ALA A 66 2.50 2.80 2.54
C ALA A 66 2.46 1.48 3.33
N GLY A 67 3.24 1.36 4.40
CA GLY A 67 3.17 0.23 5.33
C GLY A 67 1.80 0.10 6.00
N LEU A 68 1.22 1.23 6.42
CA LEU A 68 -0.16 1.29 6.94
C LEU A 68 -1.17 0.90 5.86
N ALA A 69 -1.07 1.43 4.65
CA ALA A 69 -1.98 1.09 3.54
C ALA A 69 -1.96 -0.42 3.26
N HIS A 70 -0.77 -1.02 3.22
CA HIS A 70 -0.58 -2.46 3.10
C HIS A 70 -1.30 -3.24 4.22
N GLN A 71 -1.15 -2.83 5.49
CA GLN A 71 -1.83 -3.49 6.62
C GLN A 71 -3.35 -3.37 6.53
N VAL A 72 -3.85 -2.19 6.15
CA VAL A 72 -5.28 -1.94 5.99
C VAL A 72 -5.87 -2.81 4.88
N MET A 73 -5.19 -2.96 3.75
CA MET A 73 -5.63 -3.84 2.66
C MET A 73 -5.67 -5.31 3.09
N ALA A 74 -4.64 -5.77 3.81
CA ALA A 74 -4.58 -7.12 4.36
C ALA A 74 -5.77 -7.42 5.31
N ASN A 75 -6.00 -6.51 6.26
CA ASN A 75 -7.11 -6.61 7.22
C ASN A 75 -8.48 -6.52 6.54
N GLY A 76 -8.63 -5.62 5.56
CA GLY A 76 -9.85 -5.45 4.78
C GLY A 76 -10.20 -6.71 3.98
N ALA A 77 -9.21 -7.34 3.33
CA ALA A 77 -9.37 -8.61 2.64
C ALA A 77 -9.88 -9.71 3.57
N GLY A 78 -9.27 -9.83 4.77
CA GLY A 78 -9.67 -10.80 5.78
C GLY A 78 -11.10 -10.57 6.30
N ALA A 79 -11.48 -9.31 6.51
CA ALA A 79 -12.83 -8.94 6.96
C ALA A 79 -13.90 -9.30 5.91
N LEU A 80 -13.65 -9.05 4.62
CA LEU A 80 -14.57 -9.40 3.53
C LEU A 80 -14.77 -10.91 3.38
N LEU A 81 -13.70 -11.71 3.55
CA LEU A 81 -13.82 -13.17 3.55
C LEU A 81 -14.62 -13.68 4.74
N LYS A 82 -14.33 -13.16 5.94
CA LYS A 82 -15.09 -13.52 7.14
C LYS A 82 -16.57 -13.20 6.99
N ALA A 83 -16.90 -12.02 6.46
CA ALA A 83 -18.29 -11.65 6.19
C ALA A 83 -18.96 -12.64 5.21
N THR A 84 -18.24 -13.07 4.16
CA THR A 84 -18.73 -14.09 3.22
C THR A 84 -19.01 -15.42 3.91
N GLU A 85 -18.07 -15.92 4.72
CA GLU A 85 -18.24 -17.16 5.48
C GLU A 85 -19.46 -17.11 6.40
N ASP A 86 -19.66 -15.99 7.10
CA ASP A 86 -20.78 -15.79 8.02
C ASP A 86 -22.12 -15.74 7.27
N PHE A 87 -22.17 -15.09 6.09
CA PHE A 87 -23.36 -15.11 5.23
C PHE A 87 -23.71 -16.52 4.77
N LEU A 88 -22.72 -17.31 4.33
CA LEU A 88 -22.96 -18.68 3.87
C LEU A 88 -23.43 -19.61 5.00
N LYS A 89 -22.88 -19.44 6.22
CA LYS A 89 -23.35 -20.17 7.41
C LYS A 89 -24.80 -19.84 7.74
N GLN A 90 -25.16 -18.54 7.72
CA GLN A 90 -26.51 -18.10 8.02
C GLN A 90 -27.53 -18.62 6.98
N GLU A 91 -27.17 -18.57 5.69
CA GLU A 91 -27.94 -19.16 4.61
C GLU A 91 -28.18 -20.66 4.82
N SER A 92 -27.12 -21.43 5.12
CA SER A 92 -27.23 -22.87 5.35
C SER A 92 -28.13 -23.17 6.55
N ALA A 93 -28.06 -22.37 7.62
CA ALA A 93 -28.92 -22.50 8.79
C ALA A 93 -30.40 -22.20 8.47
N ILE A 94 -30.67 -21.15 7.68
CA ILE A 94 -32.03 -20.82 7.23
C ILE A 94 -32.57 -21.93 6.32
N ALA A 95 -31.80 -22.37 5.33
CA ALA A 95 -32.17 -23.46 4.45
C ALA A 95 -32.45 -24.76 5.24
N ALA A 96 -31.61 -25.09 6.22
CA ALA A 96 -31.82 -26.23 7.11
C ALA A 96 -33.10 -26.11 7.94
N SER A 97 -33.43 -24.90 8.42
CA SER A 97 -34.65 -24.65 9.17
C SER A 97 -35.92 -24.75 8.33
N LEU A 98 -35.86 -24.35 7.05
CA LEU A 98 -37.00 -24.34 6.13
C LEU A 98 -37.24 -25.71 5.47
N LEU A 99 -36.16 -26.44 5.17
CA LEU A 99 -36.21 -27.72 4.44
C LEU A 99 -36.15 -28.93 5.37
N GLY A 100 -35.89 -28.74 6.67
CA GLY A 100 -35.70 -29.83 7.63
C GLY A 100 -34.48 -30.71 7.34
N GLN A 101 -33.61 -30.30 6.41
CA GLN A 101 -32.41 -30.99 5.97
C GLN A 101 -31.27 -29.99 5.84
N SER A 102 -30.10 -30.34 6.37
CA SER A 102 -28.87 -29.58 6.19
C SER A 102 -28.47 -29.60 4.71
N VAL A 103 -28.81 -28.53 3.98
CA VAL A 103 -28.29 -28.31 2.64
C VAL A 103 -26.92 -27.67 2.81
N ALA A 104 -25.86 -28.47 2.69
CA ALA A 104 -24.53 -27.91 2.49
C ALA A 104 -24.59 -27.16 1.16
N PRO A 105 -24.32 -25.85 1.11
CA PRO A 105 -24.35 -25.13 -0.14
C PRO A 105 -23.29 -25.75 -1.06
N ASP A 106 -23.67 -26.06 -2.31
CA ASP A 106 -22.78 -26.54 -3.37
C ASP A 106 -21.90 -25.38 -3.83
N ILE A 107 -21.00 -24.98 -2.94
CA ILE A 107 -19.92 -24.07 -3.22
C ILE A 107 -18.78 -25.02 -3.55
N GLY A 108 -18.61 -25.32 -4.84
CA GLY A 108 -17.52 -26.16 -5.33
C GLY A 108 -16.19 -25.77 -4.67
N ALA A 109 -15.27 -26.74 -4.56
CA ALA A 109 -14.01 -26.66 -3.81
C ALA A 109 -13.54 -25.21 -3.59
N GLN A 110 -13.71 -24.71 -2.36
CA GLN A 110 -13.28 -23.36 -2.04
C GLN A 110 -11.79 -23.24 -2.42
N PRO A 111 -11.40 -22.26 -3.25
CA PRO A 111 -9.99 -22.02 -3.49
C PRO A 111 -9.31 -21.82 -2.14
N SER A 112 -8.07 -22.31 -2.01
CA SER A 112 -7.25 -22.09 -0.82
C SER A 112 -7.35 -20.63 -0.40
N ARG A 113 -7.78 -20.40 0.85
CA ARG A 113 -8.00 -19.07 1.43
C ARG A 113 -6.80 -18.19 1.08
N PRO A 114 -6.99 -16.99 0.49
CA PRO A 114 -5.86 -16.12 0.24
C PRO A 114 -5.23 -15.76 1.59
N ASP A 115 -3.91 -15.79 1.61
CA ASP A 115 -3.14 -15.29 2.72
C ASP A 115 -3.45 -13.80 2.87
N CYS A 116 -4.14 -13.45 3.96
CA CYS A 116 -4.54 -12.09 4.31
C CYS A 116 -3.65 -11.49 5.40
N ASP A 117 -2.55 -12.16 5.77
CA ASP A 117 -1.66 -11.66 6.81
C ASP A 117 -0.85 -10.47 6.27
N PRO A 118 -0.57 -9.47 7.11
CA PRO A 118 0.37 -8.42 6.74
C PRO A 118 1.78 -8.99 6.60
N ARG A 119 2.49 -8.57 5.56
CA ARG A 119 3.94 -8.77 5.41
C ARG A 119 4.73 -7.96 6.44
N ALA A 120 5.90 -8.47 6.82
CA ALA A 120 6.86 -7.75 7.66
C ALA A 120 7.38 -6.50 6.90
N GLY A 121 7.31 -5.34 7.55
CA GLY A 121 7.64 -4.05 6.93
C GLY A 121 9.11 -3.91 6.52
N HIS A 122 9.38 -2.94 5.65
CA HIS A 122 10.74 -2.52 5.31
C HIS A 122 11.23 -1.51 6.34
N ASN A 123 12.38 -1.76 6.97
CA ASN A 123 12.96 -0.87 7.98
C ASN A 123 13.62 0.33 7.30
N VAL A 124 12.93 1.47 7.24
CA VAL A 124 13.47 2.69 6.61
C VAL A 124 14.75 3.18 7.29
N GLU A 125 14.95 2.84 8.56
CA GLU A 125 16.17 3.10 9.34
C GLU A 125 17.42 2.38 8.79
N GLU A 126 17.25 1.35 7.95
CA GLU A 126 18.36 0.63 7.30
C GLU A 126 18.82 1.30 6.00
N LEU A 127 18.15 2.35 5.52
CA LEU A 127 18.58 3.08 4.34
C LEU A 127 19.91 3.81 4.61
N PRO A 128 20.81 3.85 3.61
CA PRO A 128 22.11 4.50 3.77
C PRO A 128 21.96 6.01 3.96
N GLU A 129 23.02 6.60 4.50
CA GLU A 129 23.12 8.04 4.67
C GLU A 129 22.96 8.79 3.34
N VAL A 130 22.22 9.90 3.40
CA VAL A 130 21.87 10.71 2.21
C VAL A 130 23.05 11.60 1.79
N VAL A 131 23.78 12.10 2.79
CA VAL A 131 24.97 12.92 2.62
C VAL A 131 26.17 12.00 2.40
N GLY A 132 26.88 12.19 1.30
CA GLY A 132 28.15 11.50 1.07
C GLY A 132 29.28 12.20 1.82
N GLU A 133 30.32 11.47 2.17
CA GLU A 133 31.47 12.01 2.90
C GLU A 133 32.54 12.52 1.93
N THR A 134 33.15 13.67 2.20
CA THR A 134 34.38 14.09 1.52
C THR A 134 35.52 13.17 1.96
N SER A 135 36.28 12.64 0.99
CA SER A 135 37.45 11.82 1.34
C SER A 135 38.53 12.68 1.99
N TRP A 136 39.26 12.11 2.96
CA TRP A 136 40.35 12.80 3.67
C TRP A 136 41.37 13.43 2.70
N ASN A 137 41.66 12.75 1.59
CA ASN A 137 42.60 13.23 0.57
C ASN A 137 42.04 14.46 -0.17
N ASP A 138 40.76 14.47 -0.53
CA ASP A 138 40.13 15.60 -1.23
C ASP A 138 40.05 16.84 -0.34
N GLN A 139 39.78 16.64 0.96
CA GLN A 139 39.66 17.73 1.94
C GLN A 139 41.00 18.43 2.20
N TYR A 140 42.09 17.66 2.33
CA TYR A 140 43.40 18.21 2.70
C TYR A 140 44.34 18.52 1.53
N LEU A 141 44.28 17.77 0.43
CA LEU A 141 45.21 17.94 -0.70
C LEU A 141 44.65 18.82 -1.81
N LEU A 142 43.34 18.83 -2.01
CA LEU A 142 42.71 19.51 -3.14
C LEU A 142 41.83 20.69 -2.72
N GLY A 143 41.55 20.83 -1.41
CA GLY A 143 40.60 21.83 -0.90
C GLY A 143 39.19 21.68 -1.46
N SER A 144 38.88 20.53 -2.06
CA SER A 144 37.63 20.26 -2.75
C SER A 144 36.66 19.50 -1.83
N ARG A 145 35.42 19.99 -1.72
CA ARG A 145 34.34 19.31 -1.01
C ARG A 145 33.55 18.42 -1.96
N PHE A 146 32.95 17.37 -1.41
CA PHE A 146 32.02 16.54 -2.15
C PHE A 146 30.69 17.30 -2.32
N HIS A 147 30.41 17.74 -3.54
CA HIS A 147 29.19 18.49 -3.88
C HIS A 147 27.99 17.60 -4.23
N GLY A 148 28.09 16.29 -4.01
CA GLY A 148 27.04 15.33 -4.35
C GLY A 148 27.19 14.72 -5.75
N GLN A 149 26.31 13.77 -6.07
CA GLN A 149 26.31 13.04 -7.34
C GLN A 149 24.98 13.25 -8.07
N ARG A 150 25.01 14.07 -9.13
CA ARG A 150 23.82 14.44 -9.90
C ARG A 150 23.11 13.23 -10.52
N ASP A 151 23.85 12.23 -10.94
CA ASP A 151 23.27 11.03 -11.55
C ASP A 151 22.57 10.16 -10.50
N LYS A 152 23.11 10.05 -9.28
CA LYS A 152 22.41 9.39 -8.16
C LYS A 152 21.12 10.10 -7.82
N LEU A 153 21.14 11.43 -7.69
CA LEU A 153 19.94 12.24 -7.44
C LEU A 153 18.87 12.03 -8.53
N ARG A 154 19.27 11.97 -9.81
CA ARG A 154 18.35 11.70 -10.92
C ARG A 154 17.76 10.30 -10.87
N LYS A 155 18.56 9.28 -10.56
CA LYS A 155 18.09 7.90 -10.40
C LYS A 155 17.12 7.77 -9.24
N THR A 156 17.45 8.34 -8.09
CA THR A 156 16.55 8.44 -6.93
C THR A 156 15.24 9.13 -7.29
N ALA A 157 15.29 10.26 -7.99
CA ALA A 157 14.07 10.96 -8.44
C ALA A 157 13.22 10.10 -9.40
N ASN A 158 13.84 9.34 -10.31
CA ASN A 158 13.12 8.42 -11.19
C ASN A 158 12.48 7.28 -10.40
N ALA A 159 13.18 6.72 -9.41
CA ALA A 159 12.64 5.69 -8.54
C ALA A 159 11.37 6.17 -7.80
N TRP A 160 11.41 7.40 -7.28
CA TRP A 160 10.26 8.03 -6.65
C TRP A 160 9.09 8.25 -7.61
N ARG A 161 9.35 8.68 -8.86
CA ARG A 161 8.28 8.84 -9.86
C ARG A 161 7.63 7.50 -10.22
N SER A 162 8.43 6.44 -10.37
CA SER A 162 7.91 5.10 -10.63
C SER A 162 7.07 4.59 -9.46
N ALA A 163 7.54 4.78 -8.23
CA ALA A 163 6.79 4.41 -7.02
C ALA A 163 5.47 5.19 -6.90
N ALA A 164 5.49 6.49 -7.23
CA ALA A 164 4.28 7.32 -7.24
C ALA A 164 3.25 6.82 -8.26
N GLY A 165 3.67 6.44 -9.47
CA GLY A 165 2.77 5.85 -10.46
C GLY A 165 2.12 4.55 -9.97
N ILE A 166 2.89 3.66 -9.35
CA ILE A 166 2.35 2.41 -8.79
C ILE A 166 1.36 2.68 -7.65
N LEU A 167 1.63 3.66 -6.79
CA LEU A 167 0.71 4.05 -5.72
C LEU A 167 -0.59 4.68 -6.24
N ASP A 168 -0.51 5.46 -7.33
CA ASP A 168 -1.69 6.02 -7.99
C ASP A 168 -2.54 4.92 -8.62
N ASP A 169 -1.93 3.97 -9.32
CA ASP A 169 -2.63 2.79 -9.87
C ASP A 169 -3.28 1.97 -8.74
N ALA A 170 -2.55 1.71 -7.65
CA ALA A 170 -3.06 0.99 -6.50
C ALA A 170 -4.25 1.71 -5.83
N TYR A 171 -4.23 3.05 -5.82
CA TYR A 171 -5.36 3.85 -5.33
C TYR A 171 -6.61 3.62 -6.18
N TRP A 172 -6.51 3.77 -7.50
CA TRP A 172 -7.66 3.59 -8.41
C TRP A 172 -8.18 2.16 -8.42
N ASP A 173 -7.30 1.17 -8.38
CA ASP A 173 -7.67 -0.24 -8.29
C ASP A 173 -8.34 -0.57 -6.95
N SER A 174 -7.93 0.08 -5.86
CA SER A 174 -8.61 -0.05 -4.56
C SER A 174 -10.03 0.52 -4.60
N GLU A 175 -10.25 1.62 -5.32
CA GLU A 175 -11.57 2.19 -5.58
C GLU A 175 -12.44 1.28 -6.47
N GLY A 176 -11.82 0.59 -7.44
CA GLY A 176 -12.50 -0.40 -8.28
C GLY A 176 -12.96 -1.64 -7.49
N ALA A 177 -12.05 -2.22 -6.70
CA ALA A 177 -12.35 -3.33 -5.79
C ALA A 177 -13.47 -2.95 -4.81
N TRP A 178 -13.44 -1.71 -4.35
CA TRP A 178 -14.46 -1.12 -3.49
C TRP A 178 -15.86 -1.07 -4.11
N ARG A 179 -15.96 -0.46 -5.30
CA ARG A 179 -17.24 -0.37 -6.02
C ARG A 179 -17.82 -1.75 -6.28
N THR A 180 -16.95 -2.74 -6.52
CA THR A 180 -17.35 -4.13 -6.68
C THR A 180 -17.90 -4.73 -5.38
N ALA A 181 -17.24 -4.48 -4.24
CA ALA A 181 -17.68 -5.00 -2.94
C ALA A 181 -19.06 -4.48 -2.53
N THR A 182 -19.36 -3.22 -2.85
CA THR A 182 -20.61 -2.53 -2.47
C THR A 182 -21.69 -2.51 -3.53
N ALA A 183 -21.36 -2.93 -4.77
CA ALA A 183 -22.36 -3.07 -5.81
C ALA A 183 -23.51 -3.95 -5.31
N GLN A 184 -24.70 -3.35 -5.24
CA GLN A 184 -25.95 -4.03 -4.90
C GLN A 184 -26.01 -4.58 -3.45
N GLN A 185 -25.20 -4.04 -2.53
CA GLN A 185 -25.28 -4.36 -1.10
C GLN A 185 -26.29 -3.44 -0.37
N LEU A 186 -27.05 -4.01 0.55
CA LEU A 186 -27.95 -3.30 1.47
C LEU A 186 -27.70 -3.79 2.91
N GLY A 187 -27.90 -2.91 3.89
CA GLY A 187 -27.80 -3.22 5.32
C GLY A 187 -26.46 -2.82 5.97
N GLU A 188 -26.30 -3.17 7.24
CA GLU A 188 -25.20 -2.70 8.11
C GLU A 188 -23.80 -3.08 7.59
N THR A 189 -23.66 -4.26 6.96
CA THR A 189 -22.37 -4.68 6.37
C THR A 189 -21.97 -3.76 5.22
N ALA A 190 -22.90 -3.35 4.37
CA ALA A 190 -22.63 -2.41 3.28
C ALA A 190 -22.16 -1.05 3.83
N THR A 191 -22.82 -0.58 4.88
CA THR A 191 -22.48 0.67 5.58
C THR A 191 -21.12 0.59 6.28
N ALA A 192 -20.80 -0.53 6.93
CA ALA A 192 -19.52 -0.74 7.60
C ALA A 192 -18.36 -0.80 6.61
N VAL A 193 -18.57 -1.53 5.51
CA VAL A 193 -17.66 -1.61 4.36
C VAL A 193 -17.49 -0.18 3.81
N GLN A 194 -18.55 0.63 3.72
CA GLN A 194 -18.46 2.01 3.17
C GLN A 194 -17.79 3.00 4.10
N THR A 195 -17.98 2.82 5.40
CA THR A 195 -17.30 3.60 6.42
C THR A 195 -15.81 3.31 6.41
N PHE A 196 -15.42 2.03 6.36
CA PHE A 196 -14.02 1.62 6.27
C PHE A 196 -13.34 2.30 5.08
N PHE A 197 -13.93 2.25 3.87
CA PHE A 197 -13.29 2.86 2.71
C PHE A 197 -13.23 4.38 2.73
N ASN A 198 -14.27 5.05 3.21
CA ASN A 198 -14.23 6.51 3.36
C ASN A 198 -13.10 6.98 4.29
N VAL A 199 -12.79 6.19 5.33
CA VAL A 199 -11.72 6.48 6.28
C VAL A 199 -10.34 6.20 5.69
N PHE A 200 -10.19 5.12 4.91
CA PHE A 200 -8.87 4.60 4.53
C PHE A 200 -8.41 4.94 3.11
N VAL A 201 -9.32 4.99 2.14
CA VAL A 201 -8.98 5.40 0.77
C VAL A 201 -9.16 6.92 0.62
N GLY A 202 -10.09 7.51 1.38
CA GLY A 202 -10.41 8.94 1.26
C GLY A 202 -11.18 9.27 -0.02
N LYS A 203 -11.75 10.48 -0.08
CA LYS A 203 -12.54 10.97 -1.24
C LYS A 203 -11.79 11.98 -2.10
N THR A 204 -10.59 12.36 -1.69
CA THR A 204 -9.83 13.42 -2.33
C THR A 204 -8.76 12.77 -3.20
N PRO A 205 -8.79 12.95 -4.53
CA PRO A 205 -7.71 12.47 -5.37
C PRO A 205 -6.40 13.11 -4.92
N PRO A 206 -5.26 12.41 -5.09
CA PRO A 206 -3.96 13.00 -4.80
C PRO A 206 -3.80 14.30 -5.59
N PRO A 207 -3.24 15.37 -4.99
CA PRO A 207 -3.05 16.63 -5.68
C PRO A 207 -2.20 16.40 -6.94
N SER A 208 -2.63 16.94 -8.08
CA SER A 208 -1.96 16.81 -9.38
C SER A 208 -0.59 17.52 -9.43
N GLU A 209 -0.32 18.38 -8.44
CA GLU A 209 0.91 19.16 -8.32
C GLU A 209 1.38 19.14 -6.87
N VAL A 210 2.69 18.91 -6.67
CA VAL A 210 3.32 19.08 -5.35
C VAL A 210 3.41 20.58 -5.09
N GLY A 211 2.55 21.10 -4.23
CA GLY A 211 2.45 22.53 -3.97
C GLY A 211 3.78 23.14 -3.50
N GLU A 212 4.18 24.23 -4.16
CA GLU A 212 5.19 25.16 -3.65
C GLU A 212 4.61 25.92 -2.45
N THR A 213 4.57 25.29 -1.27
CA THR A 213 4.38 26.04 -0.02
C THR A 213 5.71 26.20 0.68
N ARG A 214 6.41 27.28 0.31
CA ARG A 214 7.42 27.93 1.15
C ARG A 214 6.70 28.68 2.28
N PRO A 215 7.05 28.48 3.55
CA PRO A 215 7.27 29.60 4.45
C PRO A 215 8.58 30.32 4.10
#